data_AF-A0A2G6FKZ2-F1
#
_entry.id   AF-A0A2G6FKZ2-F1
#
_cell.length_a   1.000
_cell.length_b   1.000
_cell.length_c   1.000
_cell.angle_alpha   90.00
_cell.angle_beta   90.00
_cell.angle_gamma   90.00
#
_symmetry.space_group_name_H-M   'P 1'
#
loop_
_entity.id
_entity.type
_entity.pdbx_description
1 polymer ?
#
loop_
_entity_poly.entity_id
_entity_poly.type
_entity_poly.pdbx_seq_one_letter_code
_entity_poly.pdbx_strand_id
1 'polypeptide(L)'
;MFRNFDFSDIFKEFGFGGQKPGGVRFSFGGGSPFGNFGGSRSAQAPIKGSDLVYELPLTIAEVIAGGQKKVSFKHNGRVENLTVKIPKGFIAGKKLRLAGKGEPLSRTIRLTEALLGTHIVVRTPDGIEKRLKIPAGTKHQTKMRIAGQGLPLMNTDRRGDLFVKIEVDIPKQLSEEQVALVKQLAETGL
;
A
#
# COMPACT_ATOMS: atom_id res chain seq x y z
N MET A 1 44.33 -5.01 -17.53
CA MET A 1 44.88 -3.78 -16.94
C MET A 1 43.79 -3.11 -16.12
N PHE A 2 43.77 -3.27 -14.79
CA PHE A 2 43.12 -2.34 -13.87
C PHE A 2 43.85 -2.46 -12.53
N ARG A 3 44.59 -1.41 -12.14
CA ARG A 3 45.19 -1.27 -10.82
C ARG A 3 44.78 0.10 -10.26
N ASN A 4 44.38 0.04 -8.99
CA ASN A 4 44.31 1.12 -8.00
C ASN A 4 43.16 2.14 -8.10
N PHE A 5 41.96 1.70 -7.70
CA PHE A 5 41.05 2.57 -6.96
C PHE A 5 41.19 2.25 -5.48
N ASP A 6 41.70 3.20 -4.70
CA ASP A 6 41.91 3.05 -3.26
C ASP A 6 40.76 3.77 -2.52
N PHE A 7 39.93 2.99 -1.82
CA PHE A 7 38.74 3.48 -1.09
C PHE A 7 39.11 4.19 0.22
N SER A 8 40.40 4.29 0.54
CA SER A 8 40.92 4.87 1.78
C SER A 8 41.02 6.40 1.76
N ASP A 9 40.82 7.05 0.61
CA ASP A 9 40.82 8.52 0.49
C ASP A 9 39.43 9.16 0.53
N ILE A 10 38.39 8.44 0.09
CA ILE A 10 36.98 8.89 0.21
C ILE A 10 36.55 8.99 1.68
N PHE A 11 37.13 8.16 2.55
CA PHE A 11 36.78 8.13 3.98
C PHE A 11 37.44 9.25 4.81
N LYS A 12 38.50 9.89 4.31
CA LYS A 12 39.16 11.00 5.01
C LYS A 12 38.43 12.33 4.82
N GLU A 13 37.73 12.50 3.71
CA GLU A 13 36.99 13.73 3.39
C GLU A 13 35.65 13.85 4.13
N PHE A 14 35.08 12.72 4.58
CA PHE A 14 33.82 12.69 5.34
C PHE A 14 33.98 12.76 6.87
N GLY A 15 35.19 13.00 7.39
CA GLY A 15 35.39 13.34 8.80
C GLY A 15 35.13 12.20 9.80
N PHE A 16 35.12 10.93 9.37
CA PHE A 16 35.01 9.78 10.26
C PHE A 16 36.40 9.21 10.57
N GLY A 17 37.16 9.88 11.44
CA GLY A 17 38.45 9.35 11.88
C GLY A 17 39.08 10.08 13.05
N GLY A 18 39.19 9.37 14.18
CA GLY A 18 40.28 9.57 15.14
C GLY A 18 39.97 10.48 16.33
N GLN A 19 39.76 9.86 17.48
CA GLN A 19 39.76 10.49 18.80
C GLN A 19 41.21 10.89 19.17
N LYS A 20 41.49 12.20 19.24
CA LYS A 20 42.70 12.75 19.90
C LYS A 20 42.35 13.25 21.32
N PRO A 21 43.16 12.98 22.35
CA PRO A 21 43.00 13.58 23.66
C PRO A 21 43.70 14.94 23.70
N GLY A 22 42.92 16.01 23.93
CA GLY A 22 43.40 17.36 24.18
C GLY A 22 43.05 18.36 23.07
N GLY A 23 42.03 19.19 23.32
CA GLY A 23 41.74 20.36 22.47
C GLY A 23 40.25 20.71 22.36
N VAL A 24 39.86 21.78 23.08
CA VAL A 24 38.75 22.73 22.83
C VAL A 24 37.33 22.16 22.61
N ARG A 25 36.48 22.37 23.61
CA ARG A 25 35.02 22.22 23.51
C ARG A 25 34.43 23.40 22.74
N PHE A 26 33.87 23.17 21.57
CA PHE A 26 32.88 24.09 20.99
C PHE A 26 31.50 23.69 21.50
N SER A 27 30.98 24.50 22.42
CA SER A 27 29.58 24.49 22.84
C SER A 27 28.80 25.32 21.83
N PHE A 28 28.01 24.66 20.98
CA PHE A 28 26.90 25.30 20.28
C PHE A 28 25.62 24.57 20.72
N GLY A 29 24.70 25.31 21.32
CA GLY A 29 23.46 24.78 21.85
C GLY A 29 22.61 24.11 20.76
N GLY A 30 22.07 22.94 21.09
CA GLY A 30 21.15 22.17 20.24
C GLY A 30 21.31 20.68 20.54
N GLY A 31 20.28 20.05 21.10
CA GLY A 31 20.35 18.72 21.69
C GLY A 31 20.97 17.65 20.79
N SER A 32 21.76 16.77 21.41
CA SER A 32 22.46 15.65 20.79
C SER A 32 21.53 14.81 19.88
N PRO A 33 21.89 14.58 18.60
CA PRO A 33 21.10 13.78 17.66
C PRO A 33 21.35 12.27 17.78
N PHE A 34 22.21 11.85 18.72
CA PHE A 34 22.56 10.45 18.96
C PHE A 34 21.99 9.97 20.29
N GLY A 35 20.66 9.91 20.35
CA GLY A 35 19.93 9.08 21.29
C GLY A 35 19.37 7.87 20.54
N ASN A 36 19.96 6.70 20.78
CA ASN A 36 19.28 5.42 20.92
C ASN A 36 18.25 5.02 19.82
N PHE A 37 18.59 4.06 18.96
CA PHE A 37 17.76 2.90 18.52
C PHE A 37 18.40 2.32 17.25
N GLY A 38 18.94 1.11 17.28
CA GLY A 38 18.09 -0.09 17.30
C GLY A 38 17.70 -0.44 15.87
N GLY A 39 18.53 -1.25 15.21
CA GLY A 39 18.36 -1.64 13.81
C GLY A 39 16.95 -2.16 13.53
N SER A 40 16.26 -1.53 12.59
CA SER A 40 14.95 -1.97 12.12
C SER A 40 15.09 -2.43 10.68
N ARG A 41 15.09 -3.76 10.52
CA ARG A 41 14.79 -4.42 9.25
C ARG A 41 13.49 -3.81 8.73
N SER A 42 13.51 -3.23 7.54
CA SER A 42 12.31 -2.81 6.82
C SER A 42 11.52 -4.06 6.45
N ALA A 43 10.72 -4.56 7.39
CA ALA A 43 9.70 -5.54 7.09
C ALA A 43 8.69 -4.85 6.16
N GLN A 44 8.69 -5.27 4.90
CA GLN A 44 7.73 -4.81 3.90
C GLN A 44 6.33 -5.02 4.46
N ALA A 45 5.64 -3.92 4.77
CA ALA A 45 4.34 -3.98 5.43
C ALA A 45 3.39 -4.85 4.60
N PRO A 46 2.67 -5.81 5.23
CA PRO A 46 1.79 -6.71 4.52
C PRO A 46 0.76 -5.92 3.71
N ILE A 47 0.53 -6.36 2.47
CA ILE A 47 -0.34 -5.70 1.51
C ILE A 47 -1.79 -5.81 2.01
N LYS A 48 -2.26 -4.80 2.75
CA LYS A 48 -3.69 -4.65 3.08
C LYS A 48 -4.48 -4.38 1.79
N GLY A 49 -5.44 -5.25 1.49
CA GLY A 49 -6.41 -5.08 0.42
C GLY A 49 -7.54 -4.09 0.79
N SER A 50 -8.41 -3.81 -0.17
CA SER A 50 -9.71 -3.17 0.08
C SER A 50 -10.63 -4.10 0.87
N ASP A 51 -11.42 -3.53 1.76
CA ASP A 51 -12.31 -4.33 2.61
C ASP A 51 -13.57 -4.76 1.81
N LEU A 52 -14.04 -5.98 2.03
CA LEU A 52 -15.29 -6.51 1.46
C LEU A 52 -16.44 -6.37 2.46
N VAL A 53 -17.64 -6.03 1.97
CA VAL A 53 -18.86 -5.89 2.80
C VAL A 53 -19.85 -6.99 2.40
N TYR A 54 -20.30 -7.77 3.37
CA TYR A 54 -21.33 -8.79 3.21
C TYR A 54 -22.48 -8.56 4.19
N GLU A 55 -23.70 -8.83 3.75
CA GLU A 55 -24.86 -8.91 4.62
C GLU A 55 -24.88 -10.30 5.28
N LEU A 56 -24.84 -10.32 6.62
CA LEU A 56 -24.92 -11.54 7.39
C LEU A 56 -26.35 -11.68 7.94
N PRO A 57 -27.21 -12.54 7.35
CA PRO A 57 -28.52 -12.81 7.94
C PRO A 57 -28.35 -13.53 9.28
N LEU A 58 -28.91 -12.97 10.35
CA LEU A 58 -28.88 -13.53 11.70
C LEU A 58 -30.30 -13.72 12.22
N THR A 59 -30.51 -14.82 12.96
CA THR A 59 -31.78 -15.04 13.68
C THR A 59 -31.71 -14.43 15.09
N ILE A 60 -32.88 -14.13 15.66
CA ILE A 60 -32.99 -13.56 17.01
C ILE A 60 -32.35 -14.48 18.07
N ALA A 61 -32.57 -15.79 17.94
CA ALA A 61 -31.97 -16.79 18.83
C ALA A 61 -30.44 -16.76 18.81
N GLU A 62 -29.83 -16.65 17.61
CA GLU A 62 -28.36 -16.55 17.45
C GLU A 62 -27.79 -15.29 18.10
N VAL A 63 -28.50 -14.16 18.04
CA VAL A 63 -28.05 -12.88 18.62
C VAL A 63 -28.14 -12.89 20.14
N ILE A 64 -29.19 -13.49 20.71
CA ILE A 64 -29.40 -13.58 22.16
C ILE A 64 -28.40 -14.55 22.79
N ALA A 65 -28.26 -15.74 22.20
CA ALA A 65 -27.30 -16.74 22.68
C ALA A 65 -25.85 -16.27 22.50
N GLY A 66 -25.60 -15.48 21.44
CA GLY A 66 -24.26 -15.26 20.92
C GLY A 66 -23.67 -16.56 20.36
N GLY A 67 -22.42 -16.53 19.94
CA GLY A 67 -21.69 -17.75 19.57
C GLY A 67 -20.88 -17.60 18.29
N GLN A 68 -20.81 -18.66 17.50
CA GLN A 68 -20.07 -18.70 16.25
C GLN A 68 -21.00 -19.11 15.12
N LYS A 69 -20.97 -18.39 14.00
CA LYS A 69 -21.72 -18.71 12.79
C LYS A 69 -20.77 -18.97 11.63
N LYS A 70 -20.97 -20.06 10.90
CA LYS A 70 -20.24 -20.32 9.65
C LYS A 70 -20.89 -19.53 8.52
N VAL A 71 -20.10 -18.75 7.81
CA VAL A 71 -20.53 -17.91 6.70
C VAL A 71 -19.68 -18.25 5.48
N SER A 72 -20.33 -18.47 4.34
CA SER A 72 -19.66 -18.67 3.07
C SER A 72 -19.60 -17.34 2.32
N PHE A 73 -18.42 -16.91 1.91
CA PHE A 73 -18.21 -15.69 1.15
C PHE A 73 -17.29 -15.96 -0.04
N LYS A 74 -17.42 -15.17 -1.10
CA LYS A 74 -16.58 -15.28 -2.29
C LYS A 74 -15.33 -14.42 -2.13
N HIS A 75 -14.15 -15.02 -2.11
CA HIS A 75 -12.85 -14.36 -2.02
C HIS A 75 -11.95 -14.84 -3.16
N ASN A 76 -11.41 -13.91 -3.96
CA ASN A 76 -10.61 -14.15 -5.16
C ASN A 76 -11.28 -15.15 -6.13
N GLY A 77 -12.60 -15.05 -6.29
CA GLY A 77 -13.39 -15.95 -7.13
C GLY A 77 -13.61 -17.36 -6.56
N ARG A 78 -13.11 -17.66 -5.35
CA ARG A 78 -13.33 -18.93 -4.64
C ARG A 78 -14.29 -18.74 -3.47
N VAL A 79 -15.15 -19.72 -3.20
CA VAL A 79 -16.01 -19.69 -2.01
C VAL A 79 -15.19 -20.16 -0.81
N GLU A 80 -14.97 -19.28 0.16
CA GLU A 80 -14.34 -19.59 1.44
C GLU A 80 -15.39 -19.66 2.55
N ASN A 81 -15.24 -20.64 3.45
CA ASN A 81 -16.06 -20.75 4.66
C ASN A 81 -15.30 -20.13 5.84
N LEU A 82 -15.93 -19.18 6.53
CA LEU A 82 -15.36 -18.53 7.70
C LEU A 82 -16.30 -18.63 8.89
N THR A 83 -15.75 -19.03 10.03
CA THR A 83 -16.44 -19.03 11.30
C THR A 83 -16.33 -17.65 11.94
N VAL A 84 -17.46 -16.98 12.05
CA VAL A 84 -17.59 -15.61 12.54
C VAL A 84 -18.10 -15.64 13.98
N LYS A 85 -17.36 -15.06 14.92
CA LYS A 85 -17.78 -14.94 16.33
C LYS A 85 -18.77 -13.78 16.48
N ILE A 86 -20.01 -14.09 16.85
CA ILE A 86 -21.09 -13.14 17.07
C ILE A 86 -21.17 -12.85 18.58
N PRO A 87 -20.93 -11.60 19.01
CA PRO A 87 -21.14 -11.18 20.39
C PRO A 87 -22.63 -11.25 20.77
N LYS A 88 -22.92 -11.49 22.05
CA LYS A 88 -24.30 -11.41 22.58
C LYS A 88 -24.84 -10.00 22.40
N GLY A 89 -26.11 -9.87 21.99
CA GLY A 89 -26.75 -8.56 21.79
C GLY A 89 -26.26 -7.81 20.54
N PHE A 90 -25.78 -8.53 19.52
CA PHE A 90 -25.45 -7.94 18.22
C PHE A 90 -26.72 -7.47 17.49
N ILE A 91 -26.96 -6.16 17.51
CA ILE A 91 -28.15 -5.53 16.92
C ILE A 91 -27.99 -5.47 15.38
N ALA A 92 -29.11 -5.61 14.65
CA ALA A 92 -29.16 -5.36 13.22
C ALA A 92 -28.52 -4.00 12.87
N GLY A 93 -27.71 -3.98 11.80
CA GLY A 93 -26.97 -2.79 11.37
C GLY A 93 -25.60 -2.58 12.04
N LYS A 94 -25.26 -3.33 13.10
CA LYS A 94 -23.87 -3.37 13.59
C LYS A 94 -22.98 -4.11 12.58
N LYS A 95 -21.80 -3.55 12.29
CA LYS A 95 -20.82 -4.13 11.35
C LYS A 95 -19.77 -4.92 12.12
N LEU A 96 -19.41 -6.10 11.60
CA LEU A 96 -18.34 -6.91 12.15
C LEU A 96 -17.15 -6.93 11.18
N ARG A 97 -15.96 -6.55 11.67
CA ARG A 97 -14.74 -6.50 10.86
C ARG A 97 -13.97 -7.80 10.99
N LEU A 98 -13.65 -8.42 9.86
CA LEU A 98 -12.82 -9.63 9.78
C LEU A 98 -11.49 -9.25 9.13
N ALA A 99 -10.41 -9.36 9.90
CA ALA A 99 -9.08 -8.97 9.42
C ALA A 99 -8.56 -9.96 8.36
N GLY A 100 -7.87 -9.44 7.34
CA GLY A 100 -7.17 -10.27 6.35
C GLY A 100 -8.07 -10.91 5.28
N LYS A 101 -9.35 -10.54 5.22
CA LYS A 101 -10.33 -11.06 4.23
C LYS A 101 -10.74 -10.02 3.19
N GLY A 102 -9.91 -9.01 2.97
CA GLY A 102 -10.11 -7.99 1.95
C GLY A 102 -9.30 -8.27 0.69
N GLU A 103 -9.76 -7.77 -0.45
CA GLU A 103 -9.09 -7.92 -1.75
C GLU A 103 -8.44 -6.62 -2.18
N PRO A 104 -7.21 -6.60 -2.71
CA PRO A 104 -6.61 -5.38 -3.23
C PRO A 104 -7.48 -4.80 -4.35
N LEU A 105 -7.94 -3.55 -4.19
CA LEU A 105 -8.68 -2.86 -5.24
C LEU A 105 -7.71 -2.57 -6.39
N SER A 106 -7.81 -3.29 -7.49
CA SER A 106 -6.99 -3.06 -8.68
C SER A 106 -7.61 -2.01 -9.58
N ARG A 107 -6.76 -1.16 -10.16
CA ARG A 107 -7.14 -0.22 -11.22
C ARG A 107 -6.15 -0.33 -12.36
N THR A 108 -6.69 -0.57 -13.53
CA THR A 108 -5.92 -0.70 -14.75
C THR A 108 -5.72 0.67 -15.39
N ILE A 109 -4.48 0.98 -15.77
CA ILE A 109 -4.12 2.19 -16.52
C ILE A 109 -3.37 1.82 -17.79
N ARG A 110 -3.41 2.70 -18.79
CA ARG A 110 -2.67 2.49 -20.04
C ARG A 110 -1.17 2.68 -19.82
N LEU A 111 -0.34 2.06 -20.68
CA LEU A 111 1.11 2.28 -20.66
C LEU A 111 1.48 3.78 -20.75
N THR A 112 0.84 4.52 -21.65
CA THR A 112 1.08 5.96 -21.81
C THR A 112 0.73 6.77 -20.55
N GLU A 113 -0.35 6.39 -19.86
CA GLU A 113 -0.76 7.00 -18.59
C GLU A 113 0.22 6.68 -17.45
N ALA A 114 0.80 5.48 -17.43
CA ALA A 114 1.83 5.10 -16.47
C ALA A 114 3.12 5.91 -16.69
N LEU A 115 3.50 6.15 -17.94
CA LEU A 115 4.69 6.91 -18.32
C LEU A 115 4.53 8.41 -18.04
N LEU A 116 3.43 9.01 -18.50
CA LEU A 116 3.21 10.47 -18.46
C LEU A 116 2.53 10.95 -17.16
N GLY A 117 1.94 10.02 -16.41
CA GLY A 117 1.08 10.32 -15.27
C GLY A 117 -0.35 10.65 -15.72
N THR A 118 -1.30 10.43 -14.82
CA THR A 118 -2.73 10.62 -15.10
C THR A 118 -3.51 10.87 -13.81
N HIS A 119 -4.83 11.02 -13.91
CA HIS A 119 -5.73 10.93 -12.79
C HIS A 119 -6.77 9.85 -13.06
N ILE A 120 -6.96 8.95 -12.11
CA ILE A 120 -7.98 7.92 -12.19
C ILE A 120 -9.06 8.15 -11.14
N VAL A 121 -10.27 7.70 -11.43
CA VAL A 121 -11.38 7.71 -10.48
C VAL A 121 -11.46 6.35 -9.80
N VAL A 122 -11.47 6.36 -8.48
CA VAL A 122 -11.54 5.16 -7.64
C VAL A 122 -12.84 5.22 -6.85
N ARG A 123 -13.67 4.20 -7.00
CA ARG A 123 -14.90 4.03 -6.20
C ARG A 123 -14.53 3.45 -4.84
N THR A 124 -14.88 4.18 -3.78
CA THR A 124 -14.71 3.76 -2.39
C THR A 124 -15.78 2.73 -1.99
N PRO A 125 -15.58 1.96 -0.90
CA PRO A 125 -16.56 0.99 -0.42
C PRO A 125 -17.95 1.58 -0.11
N ASP A 126 -18.05 2.87 0.21
CA ASP A 126 -19.32 3.56 0.46
C ASP A 126 -19.97 4.12 -0.83
N GLY A 127 -19.41 3.78 -1.98
CA GLY A 127 -19.93 4.19 -3.29
C GLY A 127 -19.48 5.57 -3.75
N ILE A 128 -18.74 6.33 -2.94
CA ILE A 128 -18.22 7.66 -3.29
C ILE A 128 -17.06 7.51 -4.27
N GLU A 129 -17.05 8.31 -5.33
CA GLU A 129 -15.95 8.39 -6.29
C GLU A 129 -14.87 9.39 -5.84
N LYS A 130 -13.60 8.97 -5.87
CA LYS A 130 -12.47 9.82 -5.51
C LYS A 130 -11.43 9.85 -6.63
N ARG A 131 -10.97 11.05 -6.98
CA ARG A 131 -9.88 11.25 -7.93
C ARG A 131 -8.54 10.95 -7.26
N LEU A 132 -7.79 10.00 -7.81
CA LEU A 132 -6.43 9.63 -7.41
C LEU A 132 -5.45 10.09 -8.50
N LYS A 133 -4.47 10.90 -8.11
CA LYS A 133 -3.36 11.30 -8.99
C LYS A 133 -2.36 10.14 -9.11
N ILE A 134 -2.06 9.76 -10.34
CA ILE A 134 -1.03 8.77 -10.70
C ILE A 134 0.20 9.55 -11.20
N PRO A 135 1.34 9.52 -10.50
CA PRO A 135 2.57 10.15 -10.96
C PRO A 135 3.09 9.52 -12.26
N ALA A 136 3.82 10.31 -13.05
CA ALA A 136 4.63 9.81 -14.16
C ALA A 136 5.64 8.76 -13.67
N GLY A 137 5.91 7.75 -14.50
CA GLY A 137 6.80 6.63 -14.16
C GLY A 137 6.22 5.64 -13.13
N THR A 138 4.90 5.59 -12.94
CA THR A 138 4.27 4.62 -12.03
C THR A 138 4.49 3.19 -12.55
N LYS A 139 5.09 2.32 -11.72
CA LYS A 139 5.40 0.94 -12.09
C LYS A 139 4.17 0.03 -12.02
N HIS A 140 4.20 -1.08 -12.75
CA HIS A 140 3.20 -2.14 -12.63
C HIS A 140 3.15 -2.69 -11.18
N GLN A 141 1.95 -2.97 -10.68
CA GLN A 141 1.64 -3.37 -9.30
C GLN A 141 1.97 -2.33 -8.21
N THR A 142 2.18 -1.06 -8.57
CA THR A 142 2.40 -0.01 -7.57
C THR A 142 1.18 0.12 -6.66
N LYS A 143 1.43 0.15 -5.34
CA LYS A 143 0.40 0.31 -4.33
C LYS A 143 0.28 1.77 -3.92
N MET A 144 -0.91 2.34 -4.08
CA MET A 144 -1.23 3.71 -3.69
C MET A 144 -2.23 3.74 -2.55
N ARG A 145 -2.03 4.64 -1.59
CA ARG A 145 -2.90 4.82 -0.41
C ARG A 145 -3.80 6.03 -0.59
N ILE A 146 -5.09 5.85 -0.36
CA ILE A 146 -6.07 6.93 -0.25
C ILE A 146 -6.51 7.01 1.21
N ALA A 147 -5.95 7.99 1.92
CA ALA A 147 -6.14 8.12 3.37
C ALA A 147 -7.61 8.40 3.74
N GLY A 148 -8.11 7.72 4.76
CA GLY A 148 -9.47 7.92 5.28
C GLY A 148 -10.61 7.49 4.35
N GLN A 149 -10.32 6.80 3.24
CA GLN A 149 -11.32 6.31 2.28
C GLN A 149 -11.59 4.80 2.39
N GLY A 150 -11.06 4.14 3.42
CA GLY A 150 -11.38 2.76 3.77
C GLY A 150 -12.64 2.65 4.63
N LEU A 151 -12.93 1.46 5.16
CA LEU A 151 -14.12 1.27 5.98
C LEU A 151 -14.05 2.03 7.31
N PRO A 152 -15.21 2.43 7.85
CA PRO A 152 -15.33 2.88 9.24
C PRO A 152 -14.74 1.87 10.22
N LEU A 153 -14.03 2.37 11.22
CA LEU A 153 -13.53 1.58 12.35
C LEU A 153 -14.69 1.28 13.30
N MET A 154 -14.68 0.07 13.89
CA MET A 154 -15.75 -0.37 14.79
C MET A 154 -15.84 0.56 16.00
N ASN A 155 -17.06 1.02 16.32
CA ASN A 155 -17.36 1.92 17.44
C ASN A 155 -16.63 3.28 17.40
N THR A 156 -16.21 3.76 16.23
CA THR A 156 -15.62 5.10 16.10
C THR A 156 -16.06 5.76 14.80
N ASP A 157 -16.10 7.08 14.76
CA ASP A 157 -16.37 7.85 13.53
C ASP A 157 -15.17 7.90 12.57
N ARG A 158 -14.03 7.31 12.96
CA ARG A 158 -12.81 7.29 12.16
C ARG A 158 -12.89 6.23 11.05
N ARG A 159 -12.24 6.53 9.93
CA ARG A 159 -12.14 5.63 8.78
C ARG A 159 -10.73 5.09 8.60
N GLY A 160 -10.64 3.87 8.08
CA GLY A 160 -9.39 3.29 7.61
C GLY A 160 -8.92 3.90 6.30
N ASP A 161 -7.80 3.38 5.79
CA ASP A 161 -7.26 3.78 4.50
C ASP A 161 -7.69 2.80 3.40
N LEU A 162 -7.93 3.33 2.20
CA LEU A 162 -8.12 2.51 1.01
C LEU A 162 -6.79 2.34 0.30
N PHE A 163 -6.48 1.12 -0.12
CA PHE A 163 -5.31 0.84 -0.92
C PHE A 163 -5.73 0.41 -2.32
N VAL A 164 -5.12 1.04 -3.32
CA VAL A 164 -5.34 0.77 -4.74
C VAL A 164 -4.06 0.20 -5.33
N LYS A 165 -4.17 -0.91 -6.05
CA LYS A 165 -3.07 -1.51 -6.81
C LYS A 165 -3.20 -1.07 -8.26
N ILE A 166 -2.16 -0.45 -8.80
CA ILE A 166 -2.13 0.00 -10.19
C ILE A 166 -1.60 -1.11 -11.08
N GLU A 167 -2.35 -1.46 -12.11
CA GLU A 167 -1.95 -2.47 -13.09
C GLU A 167 -1.83 -1.80 -14.46
N VAL A 168 -0.64 -1.82 -15.03
CA VAL A 168 -0.40 -1.28 -16.38
C VAL A 168 -0.88 -2.30 -17.40
N ASP A 169 -1.80 -1.89 -18.27
CA ASP A 169 -2.28 -2.65 -19.42
C ASP A 169 -1.30 -2.52 -20.58
N ILE A 170 -0.85 -3.67 -21.09
CA ILE A 170 0.05 -3.77 -22.24
C ILE A 170 -0.73 -4.47 -23.35
N PRO A 171 -1.06 -3.76 -24.45
CA PRO A 171 -1.83 -4.33 -25.54
C PRO A 171 -1.07 -5.47 -26.21
N LYS A 172 -1.78 -6.56 -26.55
CA LYS A 172 -1.20 -7.74 -27.21
C LYS A 172 -0.92 -7.54 -28.69
N GLN A 173 -1.60 -6.57 -29.31
CA GLN A 173 -1.52 -6.27 -30.73
C GLN A 173 -1.39 -4.75 -30.90
N LEU A 174 -0.54 -4.35 -31.85
CA LEU A 174 -0.28 -2.96 -32.20
C LEU A 174 -0.49 -2.79 -33.70
N SER A 175 -1.08 -1.66 -34.10
CA SER A 175 -1.13 -1.25 -35.51
C SER A 175 0.27 -0.89 -36.03
N GLU A 176 0.45 -0.85 -37.35
CA GLU A 176 1.72 -0.48 -37.99
C GLU A 176 2.24 0.88 -37.50
N GLU A 177 1.36 1.87 -37.39
CA GLU A 177 1.68 3.20 -36.85
C GLU A 177 2.17 3.13 -35.40
N GLN A 178 1.49 2.37 -34.55
CA GLN A 178 1.88 2.20 -33.15
C GLN A 178 3.21 1.47 -33.00
N VAL A 179 3.49 0.47 -33.84
CA VAL A 179 4.78 -0.22 -33.88
C VAL A 179 5.90 0.75 -34.26
N ALA A 180 5.68 1.60 -35.27
CA ALA A 180 6.66 2.61 -35.67
C ALA A 180 7.00 3.58 -34.53
N LEU A 181 5.99 4.07 -33.81
CA LEU A 181 6.17 4.96 -32.66
C LEU A 181 6.91 4.26 -31.50
N VAL A 182 6.58 3.00 -31.21
CA VAL A 182 7.26 2.23 -30.16
C VAL A 182 8.72 1.96 -30.52
N LYS A 183 9.04 1.71 -31.80
CA LYS A 183 10.44 1.59 -32.27
C LYS A 183 11.22 2.88 -32.07
N GLN A 184 10.62 4.03 -32.40
CA GLN A 184 11.25 5.33 -32.15
C GLN A 184 11.50 5.56 -30.65
N LEU A 185 10.55 5.19 -29.79
CA LEU A 185 10.75 5.24 -28.34
C LEU A 185 11.91 4.34 -27.89
N ALA A 186 12.01 3.12 -28.44
CA ALA A 186 13.10 2.20 -28.12
C ALA A 186 14.48 2.75 -28.51
N GLU A 187 14.59 3.47 -29.64
CA GLU A 187 15.84 4.14 -30.07
C GLU A 187 16.29 5.23 -29.08
N THR A 188 15.34 5.88 -28.38
CA THR A 188 15.67 6.86 -27.33
C THR A 188 16.18 6.23 -26.03
N GLY A 189 16.17 4.89 -25.93
CA GLY A 189 16.60 4.13 -24.77
C GLY A 189 15.50 3.85 -23.75
N LEU A 190 14.22 3.93 -24.16
CA LEU A 190 13.05 3.62 -23.34
C LEU A 190 12.59 2.17 -23.51
#